data_AF-A0AAN7PB20-F1
#
_entry.id   AF-A0AAN7PB20-F1
#
_cell.length_a   1.000
_cell.length_b   1.000
_cell.length_c   1.000
_cell.angle_alpha   90.00
_cell.angle_beta   90.00
_cell.angle_gamma   90.00
#
_symmetry.space_group_name_H-M   'P 1'
#
loop_
_entity.id
_entity.type
_entity.pdbx_description
1 polymer ?
#
loop_
_entity_poly.entity_id
_entity_poly.type
_entity_poly.pdbx_seq_one_letter_code
_entity_poly.pdbx_strand_id
1 'polypeptide(L)'
;MFLGWALSKLLYLEVNICKYNPIRASSYLSLPLEIEKRKAVLNIKNQDNMCFKWCILAHLHPVHWRNHRYRVQHYTPFADELLFDNLAFPISLKDIKIFENLNNISVNVYGLETIFKKSGENVCEVVGPLHHTSQKRNIHVNLLLISNNFGQTHYCLIHNISRLLNSQLNKNTHAKYFCDGCLVYFHSQFNLDKHQQHDCNHIYTKLPTTNLIQDKTGNLRPENILKFENYGKKLKVPFVVYADFECILQPISFSKPNPKESFTVKSFKHNPYSFAYFIKCSFNDSLSKFYTYRGPNCAQIFIETLTYDCEKIYSEYFVTPKPMNDLTFEQKFEFENAKCCHICLNEFEPNSQIVRDHCHLTGQFRGAAHGVCNLNFQLPHFIPVFFHNLSNYDAHLFIKELACNHKNINVIAQNKEKYITFSKTIINQTGAIPPFRLKFLDSFRFMASSLDKLAQNLNSDQFVHVRKYFSDVNKFNLIRQKGVFPYSYIDSYTRLKETRLPSYNEFYDQLRDSNISENDYTRANEVWNLFECKNLGEYSDLYLKSDVLLLTDVYENFREICLNIYGLDPA
;
A
#
# COMPACT_ATOMS: atom_id res chain seq x y z
N MET A 1 -9.33 -1.83 12.19
CA MET A 1 -8.22 -2.66 12.67
C MET A 1 -7.97 -2.23 14.12
N PHE A 2 -8.15 -3.02 15.17
CA PHE A 2 -8.07 -4.47 15.31
C PHE A 2 -9.19 -5.03 16.19
N LEU A 3 -9.63 -6.23 15.85
CA LEU A 3 -10.53 -7.09 16.61
C LEU A 3 -9.86 -7.46 17.96
N GLY A 4 -10.68 -7.56 19.02
CA GLY A 4 -10.29 -7.93 20.39
C GLY A 4 -9.87 -9.40 20.55
N TRP A 5 -8.84 -9.83 19.83
CA TRP A 5 -8.20 -11.13 20.02
C TRP A 5 -6.90 -10.95 20.78
N ALA A 6 -6.71 -11.73 21.85
CA ALA A 6 -5.44 -11.92 22.52
C ALA A 6 -4.81 -13.25 22.06
N LEU A 7 -3.53 -13.22 21.70
CA LEU A 7 -2.77 -14.43 21.35
C LEU A 7 -2.64 -15.32 22.59
N SER A 8 -3.26 -16.51 22.57
CA SER A 8 -3.24 -17.45 23.71
C SER A 8 -1.98 -18.31 23.74
N LYS A 9 -1.66 -19.06 22.66
CA LYS A 9 -0.37 -19.76 22.52
C LYS A 9 0.00 -20.00 21.07
N LEU A 10 1.31 -20.11 20.81
CA LEU A 10 1.85 -20.52 19.51
C LEU A 10 2.09 -22.05 19.54
N LEU A 11 1.41 -22.80 18.68
CA LEU A 11 1.49 -24.28 18.65
C LEU A 11 2.75 -24.79 17.94
N TYR A 12 3.22 -24.06 16.93
CA TYR A 12 4.37 -24.44 16.14
C TYR A 12 4.97 -23.19 15.48
N LEU A 13 6.30 -23.10 15.45
CA LEU A 13 7.06 -22.06 14.76
C LEU A 13 8.14 -22.74 13.93
N GLU A 14 8.06 -22.63 12.62
CA GLU A 14 9.11 -23.11 11.72
C GLU A 14 10.01 -21.96 11.33
N VAL A 15 11.29 -22.06 11.69
CA VAL A 15 12.32 -21.10 11.30
C VAL A 15 13.24 -21.79 10.31
N ASN A 16 13.11 -21.44 9.04
CA ASN A 16 14.01 -21.92 8.00
C ASN A 16 15.28 -21.07 7.98
N ILE A 17 16.37 -21.65 8.51
CA ILE A 17 17.69 -21.00 8.57
C ILE A 17 18.55 -21.54 7.44
N CYS A 18 18.80 -20.72 6.43
CA CYS A 18 19.84 -21.02 5.44
C CYS A 18 21.22 -20.91 6.09
N LYS A 19 22.06 -21.94 5.92
CA LYS A 19 23.44 -21.94 6.42
C LYS A 19 24.27 -20.91 5.65
N TYR A 20 24.45 -19.73 6.24
CA TYR A 20 25.37 -18.72 5.75
C TYR A 20 26.80 -19.29 5.76
N ASN A 21 27.39 -19.47 4.57
CA ASN A 21 28.80 -19.81 4.44
C ASN A 21 29.61 -18.54 4.74
N PRO A 22 30.36 -18.50 5.86
CA PRO A 22 31.11 -17.31 6.23
C PRO A 22 32.17 -17.02 5.19
N ILE A 23 32.16 -15.77 4.74
CA ILE A 23 33.14 -15.18 3.84
C ILE A 23 34.55 -15.34 4.45
N ARG A 24 35.49 -15.93 3.70
CA ARG A 24 36.89 -16.12 4.10
C ARG A 24 37.81 -15.19 3.31
N ALA A 25 38.61 -14.38 4.00
CA ALA A 25 39.54 -13.48 3.35
C ALA A 25 40.77 -14.22 2.78
N SER A 26 41.38 -13.70 1.72
CA SER A 26 42.62 -14.21 1.15
C SER A 26 43.59 -13.05 0.87
N SER A 27 44.68 -13.37 0.17
CA SER A 27 45.67 -12.43 -0.36
C SER A 27 45.07 -11.18 -1.01
N TYR A 28 45.91 -10.14 -1.17
CA TYR A 28 45.54 -8.85 -1.75
C TYR A 28 44.55 -8.90 -2.93
N LEU A 29 43.47 -8.12 -2.82
CA LEU A 29 42.53 -7.83 -3.90
C LEU A 29 42.54 -6.32 -4.19
N SER A 30 42.51 -5.93 -5.47
CA SER A 30 42.42 -4.52 -5.84
C SER A 30 41.06 -3.92 -5.49
N LEU A 31 41.04 -2.65 -5.10
CA LEU A 31 39.77 -1.93 -4.91
C LEU A 31 39.09 -1.70 -6.27
N PRO A 32 37.75 -1.73 -6.33
CA PRO A 32 37.04 -1.20 -7.48
C PRO A 32 37.41 0.28 -7.71
N LEU A 33 37.62 0.66 -8.98
CA LEU A 33 38.08 2.00 -9.37
C LEU A 33 37.22 3.12 -8.77
N GLU A 34 35.91 2.90 -8.63
CA GLU A 34 34.99 3.87 -8.05
C GLU A 34 35.25 4.14 -6.57
N ILE A 35 35.63 3.11 -5.80
CA ILE A 35 35.97 3.22 -4.38
C ILE A 35 37.36 3.82 -4.23
N GLU A 36 38.31 3.42 -5.08
CA GLU A 36 39.67 3.97 -5.08
C GLU A 36 39.68 5.49 -5.34
N LYS A 37 38.88 5.96 -6.32
CA LYS A 37 38.72 7.39 -6.64
C LYS A 37 38.24 8.22 -5.45
N ARG A 38 37.47 7.63 -4.54
CA ARG A 38 36.98 8.33 -3.34
C ARG A 38 38.11 8.65 -2.35
N LYS A 39 39.29 7.99 -2.43
CA LYS A 39 40.45 8.20 -1.55
C LYS A 39 40.08 8.20 -0.06
N ALA A 40 39.16 7.30 0.31
CA ALA A 40 38.63 7.15 1.67
C ALA A 40 39.01 5.81 2.32
N VAL A 41 39.57 4.90 1.52
CA VAL A 41 39.94 3.54 1.89
C VAL A 41 41.42 3.35 1.65
N LEU A 42 42.13 2.78 2.62
CA LEU A 42 43.49 2.30 2.48
C LEU A 42 43.46 0.79 2.26
N ASN A 43 43.94 0.35 1.10
CA ASN A 43 44.11 -1.05 0.78
C ASN A 43 45.59 -1.43 0.91
N ILE A 44 45.92 -2.31 1.85
CA ILE A 44 47.29 -2.71 2.17
C ILE A 44 47.68 -3.91 1.30
N LYS A 45 48.79 -3.78 0.59
CA LYS A 45 49.30 -4.83 -0.31
C LYS A 45 50.02 -5.92 0.47
N ASN A 46 49.32 -7.00 0.78
CA ASN A 46 49.86 -8.17 1.47
C ASN A 46 49.88 -9.42 0.57
N GLN A 47 50.85 -10.31 0.82
CA GLN A 47 50.95 -11.62 0.14
C GLN A 47 50.44 -12.78 1.01
N ASP A 48 50.08 -12.50 2.27
CA ASP A 48 49.55 -13.44 3.25
C ASP A 48 48.02 -13.35 3.38
N ASN A 49 47.43 -14.10 4.31
CA ASN A 49 45.99 -14.03 4.64
C ASN A 49 45.71 -13.12 5.86
N MET A 50 46.63 -12.20 6.20
CA MET A 50 46.58 -11.37 7.40
C MET A 50 46.08 -9.94 7.14
N CYS A 51 45.32 -9.70 6.07
CA CYS A 51 44.81 -8.37 5.70
C CYS A 51 44.05 -7.66 6.82
N PHE A 52 43.28 -8.40 7.64
CA PHE A 52 42.63 -7.87 8.84
C PHE A 52 43.63 -7.27 9.82
N LYS A 53 44.67 -8.03 10.20
CA LYS A 53 45.76 -7.60 11.11
C LYS A 53 46.44 -6.34 10.59
N TRP A 54 46.81 -6.33 9.31
CA TRP A 54 47.46 -5.18 8.70
C TRP A 54 46.58 -3.93 8.73
N CYS A 55 45.27 -4.08 8.52
CA CYS A 55 44.33 -2.95 8.57
C CYS A 55 44.19 -2.36 9.98
N ILE A 56 44.17 -3.20 11.02
CA ILE A 56 44.17 -2.72 12.41
C ILE A 56 45.48 -1.99 12.72
N LEU A 57 46.63 -2.59 12.39
CA LEU A 57 47.94 -1.96 12.63
C LEU A 57 48.10 -0.64 11.87
N ALA A 58 47.57 -0.53 10.65
CA ALA A 58 47.59 0.72 9.91
C ALA A 58 46.67 1.82 10.47
N HIS A 59 45.66 1.44 11.26
CA HIS A 59 44.86 2.40 12.03
C HIS A 59 45.60 2.87 13.27
N LEU A 60 46.26 1.96 13.99
CA LEU A 60 47.03 2.26 15.20
C LEU A 60 48.31 3.07 14.91
N HIS A 61 48.99 2.74 13.81
CA HIS A 61 50.27 3.33 13.40
C HIS A 61 50.14 4.02 12.04
N PRO A 62 49.46 5.18 11.95
CA PRO A 62 49.18 5.83 10.69
C PRO A 62 50.46 6.36 10.02
N VAL A 63 50.74 5.84 8.82
CA VAL A 63 51.84 6.33 7.97
C VAL A 63 51.36 7.48 7.10
N HIS A 64 52.17 8.54 7.00
CA HIS A 64 51.87 9.70 6.16
C HIS A 64 51.63 9.29 4.69
N TRP A 65 50.64 9.88 4.04
CA TRP A 65 50.16 9.45 2.70
C TRP A 65 51.23 9.51 1.61
N ARG A 66 52.26 10.36 1.74
CA ARG A 66 53.40 10.45 0.81
C ARG A 66 54.35 9.25 0.89
N ASN A 67 54.35 8.52 2.00
CA ASN A 67 55.33 7.47 2.28
C ASN A 67 54.81 6.08 1.90
N HIS A 68 53.99 5.97 0.84
CA HIS A 68 53.48 4.69 0.34
C HIS A 68 52.85 3.78 1.43
N ARG A 69 51.97 4.36 2.27
CA ARG A 69 51.26 3.70 3.40
C ARG A 69 50.50 2.41 3.08
N TYR A 70 50.43 1.98 1.82
CA TYR A 70 49.86 0.69 1.41
C TYR A 70 50.85 -0.48 1.55
N ARG A 71 52.13 -0.25 1.87
CA ARG A 71 53.16 -1.31 2.01
C ARG A 71 53.13 -1.93 3.40
N VAL A 72 53.09 -3.27 3.47
CA VAL A 72 53.08 -4.03 4.74
C VAL A 72 54.31 -3.78 5.60
N GLN A 73 55.48 -3.53 4.99
CA GLN A 73 56.76 -3.31 5.69
C GLN A 73 56.73 -2.21 6.76
N HIS A 74 55.86 -1.22 6.61
CA HIS A 74 55.71 -0.17 7.63
C HIS A 74 55.02 -0.66 8.91
N TYR A 75 54.24 -1.73 8.82
CA TYR A 75 53.42 -2.26 9.90
C TYR A 75 54.01 -3.54 10.50
N THR A 76 54.94 -4.20 9.79
CA THR A 76 55.63 -5.41 10.26
C THR A 76 56.33 -5.25 11.61
N PRO A 77 56.97 -4.10 11.95
CA PRO A 77 57.57 -3.90 13.28
C PRO A 77 56.59 -3.98 14.44
N PHE A 78 55.30 -3.74 14.19
CA PHE A 78 54.23 -3.73 15.19
C PHE A 78 53.39 -5.01 15.15
N ALA A 79 53.86 -6.04 14.43
CA ALA A 79 53.09 -7.26 14.21
C ALA A 79 52.70 -7.99 15.51
N ASP A 80 53.47 -7.83 16.58
CA ASP A 80 53.28 -8.55 17.85
C ASP A 80 52.46 -7.75 18.88
N GLU A 81 51.99 -6.54 18.55
CA GLU A 81 51.17 -5.72 19.47
C GLU A 81 49.73 -6.23 19.63
N LEU A 82 49.25 -7.04 18.71
CA LEU A 82 47.87 -7.53 18.67
C LEU A 82 47.80 -9.00 19.05
N LEU A 83 46.89 -9.32 19.97
CA LEU A 83 46.60 -10.67 20.42
C LEU A 83 45.62 -11.35 19.47
N PHE A 84 46.01 -12.52 18.94
CA PHE A 84 45.19 -13.35 18.05
C PHE A 84 45.03 -14.78 18.58
N ASP A 85 45.12 -14.98 19.89
CA ASP A 85 45.01 -16.30 20.51
C ASP A 85 43.70 -16.98 20.13
N ASN A 86 43.78 -18.23 19.67
CA ASN A 86 42.65 -19.03 19.16
C ASN A 86 41.92 -18.46 17.93
N LEU A 87 42.52 -17.52 17.20
CA LEU A 87 42.00 -16.99 15.95
C LEU A 87 42.79 -17.51 14.75
N ALA A 88 42.09 -18.16 13.82
CA ALA A 88 42.68 -18.59 12.56
C ALA A 88 42.59 -17.48 11.51
N PHE A 89 43.70 -17.21 10.82
CA PHE A 89 43.67 -16.38 9.62
C PHE A 89 43.21 -17.20 8.41
N PRO A 90 42.37 -16.64 7.53
CA PRO A 90 41.74 -15.31 7.58
C PRO A 90 40.66 -15.16 8.66
N ILE A 91 40.64 -13.99 9.34
CA ILE A 91 39.62 -13.67 10.35
C ILE A 91 38.24 -13.62 9.69
N SER A 92 37.28 -14.38 10.22
CA SER A 92 35.89 -14.34 9.77
C SER A 92 35.09 -13.26 10.52
N LEU A 93 33.95 -12.81 9.95
CA LEU A 93 33.08 -11.83 10.59
C LEU A 93 32.57 -12.25 11.99
N LYS A 94 32.50 -13.56 12.26
CA LYS A 94 32.06 -14.11 13.56
C LYS A 94 33.16 -13.99 14.62
N ASP A 95 34.41 -14.11 14.19
CA ASP A 95 35.58 -14.13 15.06
C ASP A 95 36.01 -12.72 15.49
N ILE A 96 35.51 -11.68 14.81
CA ILE A 96 35.79 -10.28 15.16
C ILE A 96 35.40 -9.98 16.61
N LYS A 97 34.29 -10.54 17.11
CA LYS A 97 33.87 -10.34 18.51
C LYS A 97 34.88 -10.88 19.52
N ILE A 98 35.56 -11.98 19.19
CA ILE A 98 36.62 -12.56 20.02
C ILE A 98 37.84 -11.63 19.99
N PHE A 99 38.26 -11.20 18.79
CA PHE A 99 39.36 -10.24 18.62
C PHE A 99 39.13 -8.93 19.41
N GLU A 100 37.91 -8.39 19.29
CA GLU A 100 37.45 -7.17 19.95
C GLU A 100 37.62 -7.25 21.48
N ASN A 101 37.27 -8.40 22.06
CA ASN A 101 37.39 -8.64 23.50
C ASN A 101 38.84 -8.83 23.94
N LEU A 102 39.67 -9.51 23.13
CA LEU A 102 41.08 -9.75 23.44
C LEU A 102 41.92 -8.46 23.44
N ASN A 103 41.64 -7.54 22.51
CA ASN A 103 42.49 -6.37 22.27
C ASN A 103 41.89 -5.05 22.78
N ASN A 104 40.68 -5.07 23.34
CA ASN A 104 39.92 -3.87 23.73
C ASN A 104 39.81 -2.83 22.59
N ILE A 105 39.67 -3.32 21.35
CA ILE A 105 39.43 -2.54 20.13
C ILE A 105 38.00 -2.86 19.66
N SER A 106 37.30 -1.87 19.10
CA SER A 106 35.98 -2.10 18.48
C SER A 106 36.06 -1.96 16.97
N VAL A 107 35.34 -2.80 16.23
CA VAL A 107 35.46 -2.91 14.78
C VAL A 107 34.09 -2.94 14.14
N ASN A 108 33.89 -2.14 13.08
CA ASN A 108 32.78 -2.30 12.16
C ASN A 108 33.29 -2.75 10.80
N VAL A 109 32.50 -3.58 10.11
CA VAL A 109 32.82 -4.03 8.76
C VAL A 109 31.67 -3.70 7.82
N TYR A 110 31.97 -3.03 6.71
CA TYR A 110 31.05 -2.73 5.63
C TYR A 110 31.39 -3.58 4.40
N GLY A 111 30.42 -3.82 3.53
CA GLY A 111 30.57 -4.55 2.27
C GLY A 111 30.44 -3.64 1.05
N LEU A 112 30.59 -4.24 -0.13
CA LEU A 112 30.31 -3.61 -1.42
C LEU A 112 29.28 -4.43 -2.18
N GLU A 113 28.34 -3.74 -2.83
CA GLU A 113 27.38 -4.34 -3.75
C GLU A 113 27.35 -3.55 -5.07
N THR A 114 27.22 -4.26 -6.18
CA THR A 114 27.08 -3.64 -7.51
C THR A 114 25.61 -3.48 -7.83
N ILE A 115 25.16 -2.24 -8.01
CA ILE A 115 23.78 -1.89 -8.29
C ILE A 115 23.68 -1.34 -9.72
N PHE A 116 22.71 -1.85 -10.48
CA PHE A 116 22.35 -1.33 -11.79
C PHE A 116 21.47 -0.09 -11.65
N LYS A 117 21.98 1.08 -12.02
CA LYS A 117 21.19 2.33 -11.99
C LYS A 117 20.26 2.41 -13.20
N LYS A 118 19.14 3.13 -13.03
CA LYS A 118 18.15 3.40 -14.11
C LYS A 118 18.76 4.10 -15.34
N SER A 119 19.94 4.71 -15.19
CA SER A 119 20.72 5.31 -16.28
C SER A 119 21.47 4.30 -17.16
N GLY A 120 21.45 3.01 -16.82
CA GLY A 120 22.18 1.95 -17.55
C GLY A 120 23.61 1.70 -17.07
N GLU A 121 24.04 2.36 -15.99
CA GLU A 121 25.40 2.23 -15.43
C GLU A 121 25.42 1.29 -14.21
N ASN A 122 26.45 0.45 -14.14
CA ASN A 122 26.80 -0.31 -12.94
C ASN A 122 27.53 0.60 -11.97
N VAL A 123 27.04 0.71 -10.73
CA VAL A 123 27.71 1.48 -9.67
C VAL A 123 27.95 0.60 -8.46
N CYS A 124 29.13 0.72 -7.87
CA CYS A 124 29.52 0.04 -6.66
C CYS A 124 29.16 0.91 -5.44
N GLU A 125 28.25 0.41 -4.61
CA GLU A 125 27.80 1.09 -3.40
C GLU A 125 28.23 0.32 -2.15
N VAL A 126 28.57 1.06 -1.11
CA VAL A 126 28.91 0.52 0.20
C VAL A 126 27.62 0.15 0.91
N VAL A 127 27.56 -1.10 1.37
CA VAL A 127 26.43 -1.72 2.05
C VAL A 127 26.86 -2.22 3.43
N GLY A 128 25.91 -2.45 4.33
CA GLY A 128 26.18 -2.94 5.68
C GLY A 128 25.67 -2.00 6.77
N PRO A 129 26.21 -2.08 7.99
CA PRO A 129 27.36 -2.90 8.40
C PRO A 129 27.11 -4.41 8.30
N LEU A 130 28.07 -5.16 7.76
CA LEU A 130 28.12 -6.63 7.76
C LEU A 130 28.51 -7.19 9.14
N HIS A 131 29.29 -6.42 9.90
CA HIS A 131 29.55 -6.63 11.32
C HIS A 131 29.48 -5.27 12.00
N HIS A 132 28.67 -5.17 13.05
CA HIS A 132 28.51 -3.96 13.84
C HIS A 132 28.82 -4.25 15.31
N THR A 133 29.77 -3.50 15.87
CA THR A 133 30.15 -3.64 17.26
C THR A 133 29.00 -3.22 18.19
N SER A 134 28.72 -4.00 19.22
CA SER A 134 27.68 -3.64 20.21
C SER A 134 28.14 -2.55 21.17
N GLN A 135 29.46 -2.41 21.38
CA GLN A 135 30.05 -1.45 22.30
C GLN A 135 31.23 -0.75 21.64
N LYS A 136 31.04 0.51 21.28
CA LYS A 136 32.11 1.34 20.74
C LYS A 136 33.14 1.61 21.83
N ARG A 137 34.38 1.18 21.59
CA ARG A 137 35.53 1.37 22.49
C ARG A 137 36.32 2.62 22.08
N ASN A 138 37.27 3.03 22.93
CA ASN A 138 38.13 4.20 22.68
C ASN A 138 38.87 4.10 21.34
N ILE A 139 39.32 2.89 21.00
CA ILE A 139 39.87 2.58 19.68
C ILE A 139 38.75 1.93 18.86
N HIS A 140 38.37 2.60 17.77
CA HIS A 140 37.29 2.16 16.88
C HIS A 140 37.75 2.15 15.42
N VAL A 141 37.66 1.00 14.77
CA VAL A 141 38.16 0.79 13.41
C VAL A 141 37.02 0.42 12.47
N ASN A 142 36.89 1.19 11.39
CA ASN A 142 35.96 0.89 10.30
C ASN A 142 36.71 0.17 9.18
N LEU A 143 36.23 -1.01 8.77
CA LEU A 143 36.82 -1.82 7.71
C LEU A 143 35.85 -1.99 6.55
N LEU A 144 36.39 -2.12 5.33
CA LEU A 144 35.67 -2.48 4.13
C LEU A 144 36.08 -3.90 3.72
N LEU A 145 35.11 -4.80 3.60
CA LEU A 145 35.30 -6.14 3.09
C LEU A 145 34.93 -6.17 1.61
N ILE A 146 35.93 -6.38 0.75
CA ILE A 146 35.73 -6.55 -0.69
C ILE A 146 35.77 -8.03 -1.05
N SER A 147 35.04 -8.42 -2.10
CA SER A 147 35.02 -9.78 -2.61
C SER A 147 35.21 -9.80 -4.12
N ASN A 148 35.82 -10.86 -4.65
CA ASN A 148 35.89 -11.10 -6.09
C ASN A 148 34.86 -12.16 -6.53
N ASN A 149 34.72 -12.34 -7.85
CA ASN A 149 33.80 -13.32 -8.44
C ASN A 149 34.13 -14.78 -8.09
N PHE A 150 35.32 -15.05 -7.55
CA PHE A 150 35.76 -16.37 -7.11
C PHE A 150 35.53 -16.60 -5.60
N GLY A 151 34.86 -15.68 -4.90
CA GLY A 151 34.54 -15.78 -3.48
C GLY A 151 35.70 -15.49 -2.53
N GLN A 152 36.86 -15.06 -3.05
CA GLN A 152 37.96 -14.56 -2.24
C GLN A 152 37.64 -13.17 -1.72
N THR A 153 37.99 -12.87 -0.47
CA THR A 153 37.70 -11.57 0.12
C THR A 153 38.90 -10.91 0.76
N HIS A 154 38.82 -9.62 1.02
CA HIS A 154 39.96 -8.85 1.50
C HIS A 154 39.48 -7.68 2.36
N TYR A 155 40.12 -7.46 3.50
CA TYR A 155 39.84 -6.32 4.37
C TYR A 155 40.67 -5.12 3.94
N CYS A 156 40.02 -3.96 3.85
CA CYS A 156 40.65 -2.66 3.65
C CYS A 156 40.27 -1.71 4.79
N LEU A 157 41.16 -0.80 5.15
CA LEU A 157 40.92 0.17 6.23
C LEU A 157 40.13 1.37 5.71
N ILE A 158 38.96 1.65 6.29
CA ILE A 158 38.21 2.90 6.03
C ILE A 158 38.74 3.95 7.00
N HIS A 159 39.44 4.96 6.47
CA HIS A 159 39.96 6.07 7.29
C HIS A 159 39.09 7.32 7.22
N ASN A 160 38.09 7.38 6.33
CA ASN A 160 37.13 8.47 6.28
C ASN A 160 35.77 8.00 5.73
N ILE A 161 34.85 7.62 6.63
CA ILE A 161 33.54 7.08 6.26
C ILE A 161 32.66 8.11 5.55
N SER A 162 32.68 9.37 6.01
CA SER A 162 31.93 10.46 5.39
C SER A 162 32.31 10.65 3.93
N ARG A 163 33.62 10.66 3.62
CA ARG A 163 34.13 10.77 2.25
C ARG A 163 33.77 9.54 1.41
N LEU A 164 33.79 8.35 2.01
CA LEU A 164 33.41 7.12 1.34
C LEU A 164 31.93 7.12 0.91
N LEU A 165 31.03 7.63 1.75
CA LEU A 165 29.58 7.54 1.51
C LEU A 165 28.97 8.76 0.83
N ASN A 166 29.60 9.94 0.89
CA ASN A 166 28.99 11.18 0.39
C ASN A 166 28.59 11.08 -1.10
N SER A 167 29.42 10.42 -1.91
CA SER A 167 29.20 10.23 -3.35
C SER A 167 28.02 9.30 -3.70
N GLN A 168 27.51 8.50 -2.75
CA GLN A 168 26.34 7.65 -2.98
C GLN A 168 25.02 8.42 -2.92
N LEU A 169 24.96 9.55 -2.22
CA LEU A 169 23.71 10.27 -1.96
C LEU A 169 23.41 11.35 -2.99
N ASN A 170 24.34 12.28 -3.22
CA ASN A 170 24.18 13.37 -4.18
C ASN A 170 25.54 13.99 -4.56
N LYS A 171 25.54 14.86 -5.58
CA LYS A 171 26.74 15.56 -6.07
C LYS A 171 27.19 16.73 -5.18
N ASN A 172 26.52 16.98 -4.04
CA ASN A 172 26.82 18.12 -3.19
C ASN A 172 28.11 17.87 -2.39
N THR A 173 28.95 18.90 -2.27
CA THR A 173 30.28 18.82 -1.68
C THR A 173 30.32 19.09 -0.17
N HIS A 174 29.18 19.43 0.45
CA HIS A 174 29.12 19.68 1.89
C HIS A 174 29.42 18.42 2.71
N ALA A 175 30.15 18.59 3.80
CA ALA A 175 30.45 17.51 4.74
C ALA A 175 29.15 16.97 5.35
N LYS A 176 29.00 15.64 5.32
CA LYS A 176 27.90 14.91 5.96
C LYS A 176 28.48 13.99 7.03
N TYR A 177 27.78 13.86 8.14
CA TYR A 177 28.16 13.02 9.26
C TYR A 177 27.28 11.78 9.25
N PHE A 178 27.87 10.60 9.22
CA PHE A 178 27.13 9.33 9.10
C PHE A 178 27.15 8.58 10.42
N CYS A 179 26.02 7.98 10.79
CA CYS A 179 25.99 7.02 11.88
C CYS A 179 26.64 5.70 11.45
N ASP A 180 27.62 5.22 12.21
CA ASP A 180 28.33 3.98 11.91
C ASP A 180 27.40 2.73 11.87
N GLY A 181 26.28 2.77 12.59
CA GLY A 181 25.31 1.67 12.69
C GLY A 181 24.23 1.68 11.62
N CYS A 182 23.38 2.71 11.60
CA CYS A 182 22.22 2.77 10.69
C CYS A 182 22.52 3.44 9.34
N LEU A 183 23.73 3.99 9.16
CA LEU A 183 24.17 4.74 7.97
C LEU A 183 23.31 5.96 7.61
N VAL A 184 22.43 6.43 8.51
CA VAL A 184 21.72 7.71 8.36
C VAL A 184 22.73 8.86 8.43
N TYR A 185 22.55 9.86 7.56
CA TYR A 185 23.40 11.04 7.52
C TYR A 185 22.77 12.24 8.21
N PHE A 186 23.61 13.09 8.77
CA PHE A 186 23.28 14.32 9.46
C PHE A 186 24.12 15.47 8.91
N HIS A 187 23.58 16.68 9.01
CA HIS A 187 24.26 17.90 8.56
C HIS A 187 25.23 18.50 9.59
N SER A 188 25.23 17.99 10.82
CA SER A 188 26.13 18.41 11.91
C SER A 188 26.51 17.24 12.80
N GLN A 189 27.69 17.33 13.43
CA GLN A 189 28.17 16.34 14.40
C GLN A 189 27.21 16.25 15.61
N PHE A 190 26.71 17.39 16.10
CA PHE A 190 25.77 17.45 17.21
C PHE A 190 24.51 16.59 17.00
N ASN A 191 23.93 16.63 15.79
CA ASN A 191 22.74 15.83 15.49
C ASN A 191 23.05 14.33 15.40
N LEU A 192 24.25 13.98 14.92
CA LEU A 192 24.73 12.60 14.94
C LEU A 192 24.92 12.10 16.38
N ASP A 193 25.54 12.92 17.24
CA ASP A 193 25.75 12.56 18.65
C ASP A 193 24.42 12.35 19.37
N LYS A 194 23.45 13.26 19.15
CA LYS A 194 22.08 13.11 19.69
C LYS A 194 21.42 11.82 19.21
N HIS A 195 21.54 11.50 17.92
CA HIS A 195 21.01 10.27 17.35
C HIS A 195 21.66 9.02 17.96
N GLN A 196 22.98 9.02 18.16
CA GLN A 196 23.71 7.90 18.76
C GLN A 196 23.38 7.72 20.26
N GLN A 197 23.06 8.81 20.97
CA GLN A 197 22.71 8.78 22.39
C GLN A 197 21.25 8.37 22.67
N HIS A 198 20.32 8.66 21.75
CA HIS A 198 18.89 8.53 22.05
C HIS A 198 18.08 7.68 21.07
N ASP A 199 18.51 7.55 19.81
CA ASP A 199 17.68 6.99 18.74
C ASP A 199 18.23 5.66 18.19
N CYS A 200 19.54 5.58 17.94
CA CYS A 200 20.17 4.40 17.34
C CYS A 200 20.46 3.34 18.40
N ASN A 201 20.06 2.08 18.15
CA ASN A 201 20.22 0.94 19.08
C ASN A 201 19.56 1.07 20.47
N HIS A 202 18.67 2.05 20.66
CA HIS A 202 17.91 2.22 21.90
C HIS A 202 16.41 2.00 21.65
N ILE A 203 15.73 1.33 22.58
CA ILE A 203 14.27 1.25 22.58
C ILE A 203 13.76 2.60 23.09
N TYR A 204 13.35 3.49 22.18
CA TYR A 204 12.71 4.73 22.55
C TYR A 204 11.20 4.52 22.70
N THR A 205 10.67 4.75 23.90
CA THR A 205 9.23 4.79 24.16
C THR A 205 8.79 6.25 24.21
N LYS A 206 8.06 6.71 23.19
CA LYS A 206 7.44 8.04 23.23
C LYS A 206 6.22 7.97 24.14
N LEU A 207 6.35 8.44 25.37
CA LEU A 207 5.19 8.63 26.25
C LEU A 207 4.41 9.86 25.75
N PRO A 208 3.07 9.78 25.60
CA PRO A 208 2.28 10.93 25.22
C PRO A 208 2.41 12.02 26.29
N THR A 209 2.71 13.25 25.86
CA THR A 209 2.98 14.33 26.80
C THR A 209 1.70 14.98 27.29
N THR A 210 1.76 15.71 28.40
CA THR A 210 0.68 16.60 28.84
C THR A 210 0.73 17.97 28.16
N ASN A 211 1.60 18.13 27.15
CA ASN A 211 1.70 19.39 26.42
C ASN A 211 0.37 19.70 25.74
N LEU A 212 -0.03 20.96 25.80
CA LEU A 212 -1.25 21.41 25.15
C LEU A 212 -1.03 21.43 23.63
N ILE A 213 -1.85 20.68 22.92
CA ILE A 213 -2.00 20.75 21.47
C ILE A 213 -3.33 21.44 21.16
N GLN A 214 -3.35 22.22 20.09
CA GLN A 214 -4.58 22.80 19.56
C GLN A 214 -5.27 21.77 18.66
N ASP A 215 -6.52 21.44 18.94
CA ASP A 215 -7.33 20.58 18.09
C ASP A 215 -7.84 21.32 16.84
N LYS A 216 -8.43 20.58 15.88
CA LYS A 216 -9.05 21.16 14.67
C LYS A 216 -10.19 22.15 14.95
N THR A 217 -10.70 22.16 16.17
CA THR A 217 -11.74 23.09 16.61
C THR A 217 -11.19 24.32 17.34
N GLY A 218 -9.86 24.43 17.44
CA GLY A 218 -9.18 25.56 18.07
C GLY A 218 -9.00 25.42 19.59
N ASN A 219 -9.48 24.32 20.20
CA ASN A 219 -9.39 24.10 21.63
C ASN A 219 -8.01 23.56 22.03
N LEU A 220 -7.49 24.02 23.15
CA LEU A 220 -6.26 23.49 23.74
C LEU A 220 -6.60 22.26 24.57
N ARG A 221 -5.93 21.14 24.28
CA ARG A 221 -6.04 19.91 25.07
C ARG A 221 -4.67 19.26 25.27
N PRO A 222 -4.48 18.49 26.34
CA PRO A 222 -3.28 17.67 26.50
C PRO A 222 -3.10 16.65 25.35
N GLU A 223 -1.88 16.49 24.84
CA GLU A 223 -1.52 15.52 23.77
C GLU A 223 -1.88 14.07 24.14
N ASN A 224 -1.88 13.76 25.44
CA ASN A 224 -2.27 12.45 25.97
C ASN A 224 -3.77 12.17 25.98
N ILE A 225 -4.64 13.11 25.58
CA ILE A 225 -6.09 12.89 25.47
C ILE A 225 -6.50 12.77 24.00
N LEU A 226 -6.97 11.58 23.61
CA LEU A 226 -7.54 11.34 22.28
C LEU A 226 -9.02 11.72 22.24
N LYS A 227 -9.42 12.50 21.23
CA LYS A 227 -10.82 12.80 20.90
C LYS A 227 -11.02 12.66 19.40
N PHE A 228 -12.22 12.29 18.98
CA PHE A 228 -12.60 12.26 17.59
C PHE A 228 -12.75 13.68 17.02
N GLU A 229 -12.06 13.98 15.92
CA GLU A 229 -12.07 15.32 15.29
C GLU A 229 -12.54 15.31 13.85
N ASN A 230 -12.62 14.14 13.21
CA ASN A 230 -12.96 14.02 11.80
C ASN A 230 -14.48 14.00 11.60
N TYR A 231 -15.17 15.04 12.09
CA TYR A 231 -16.64 15.09 12.11
C TYR A 231 -17.28 14.93 10.72
N GLY A 232 -16.64 15.37 9.64
CA GLY A 232 -17.13 15.12 8.27
C GLY A 232 -17.28 13.65 7.90
N LYS A 233 -16.64 12.71 8.63
CA LYS A 233 -16.84 11.26 8.48
C LYS A 233 -18.15 10.75 9.04
N LYS A 234 -18.89 11.57 9.78
CA LYS A 234 -20.26 11.27 10.22
C LYS A 234 -21.30 11.54 9.14
N LEU A 235 -20.94 12.27 8.07
CA LEU A 235 -21.84 12.53 6.96
C LEU A 235 -21.89 11.31 6.02
N LYS A 236 -23.11 10.88 5.68
CA LYS A 236 -23.33 9.90 4.62
C LYS A 236 -22.86 10.49 3.29
N VAL A 237 -21.92 9.83 2.62
CA VAL A 237 -21.44 10.19 1.29
C VAL A 237 -22.62 10.07 0.30
N PRO A 238 -22.96 11.14 -0.42
CA PRO A 238 -24.21 11.23 -1.17
C PRO A 238 -24.24 10.37 -2.43
N PHE A 239 -23.10 10.27 -3.12
CA PHE A 239 -22.96 9.50 -4.36
C PHE A 239 -21.85 8.47 -4.19
N VAL A 240 -22.18 7.20 -4.43
CA VAL A 240 -21.26 6.07 -4.36
C VAL A 240 -21.41 5.24 -5.63
N VAL A 241 -20.29 4.81 -6.21
CA VAL A 241 -20.29 3.97 -7.40
C VAL A 241 -19.92 2.54 -7.01
N TYR A 242 -20.69 1.56 -7.45
CA TYR A 242 -20.38 0.13 -7.36
C TYR A 242 -20.13 -0.39 -8.76
N ALA A 243 -19.03 -1.10 -8.99
CA ALA A 243 -18.63 -1.51 -10.32
C ALA A 243 -18.01 -2.91 -10.33
N ASP A 244 -18.04 -3.53 -11.51
CA ASP A 244 -17.44 -4.84 -11.75
C ASP A 244 -17.09 -5.01 -13.24
N PHE A 245 -16.20 -5.95 -13.56
CA PHE A 245 -15.72 -6.26 -14.91
C PHE A 245 -15.87 -7.74 -15.24
N GLU A 246 -16.18 -8.02 -16.51
CA GLU A 246 -16.05 -9.36 -17.07
C GLU A 246 -14.92 -9.44 -18.09
N CYS A 247 -14.20 -10.56 -18.05
CA CYS A 247 -13.00 -10.81 -18.84
C CYS A 247 -13.13 -12.06 -19.70
N ILE A 248 -12.60 -11.97 -20.91
CA ILE A 248 -12.30 -13.12 -21.75
C ILE A 248 -11.01 -13.73 -21.22
N LEU A 249 -11.01 -15.05 -20.99
CA LEU A 249 -9.86 -15.81 -20.53
C LEU A 249 -9.12 -16.41 -21.72
N GLN A 250 -8.22 -15.65 -22.33
CA GLN A 250 -7.45 -16.13 -23.47
C GLN A 250 -6.32 -17.06 -22.98
N PRO A 251 -6.27 -18.34 -23.39
CA PRO A 251 -5.20 -19.25 -22.98
C PRO A 251 -3.84 -18.76 -23.49
N ILE A 252 -2.81 -18.85 -22.65
CA ILE A 252 -1.44 -18.55 -23.06
C ILE A 252 -0.69 -19.86 -23.29
N SER A 253 -0.22 -20.10 -24.52
CA SER A 253 0.61 -21.26 -24.84
C SER A 253 2.06 -21.02 -24.39
N PHE A 254 2.59 -21.91 -23.54
CA PHE A 254 4.01 -21.92 -23.17
C PHE A 254 4.66 -23.27 -23.43
N SER A 255 5.97 -23.21 -23.70
CA SER A 255 6.90 -24.35 -23.70
C SER A 255 6.90 -25.03 -22.34
N LYS A 256 7.02 -26.37 -22.31
CA LYS A 256 6.93 -27.19 -21.10
C LYS A 256 7.82 -26.67 -19.96
N PRO A 257 7.32 -26.63 -18.72
CA PRO A 257 8.10 -26.16 -17.58
C PRO A 257 9.28 -27.08 -17.24
N ASN A 258 10.40 -26.48 -16.83
CA ASN A 258 11.57 -27.20 -16.34
C ASN A 258 11.33 -27.63 -14.87
N PRO A 259 11.33 -28.94 -14.55
CA PRO A 259 11.05 -29.44 -13.19
C PRO A 259 12.10 -29.07 -12.13
N LYS A 260 13.19 -28.38 -12.51
CA LYS A 260 14.28 -27.98 -11.60
C LYS A 260 14.17 -26.55 -11.07
N GLU A 261 13.21 -25.76 -11.55
CA GLU A 261 13.02 -24.37 -11.12
C GLU A 261 11.57 -24.15 -10.68
N SER A 262 11.35 -23.36 -9.64
CA SER A 262 10.02 -22.87 -9.30
C SER A 262 9.55 -21.90 -10.39
N PHE A 263 8.62 -22.32 -11.24
CA PHE A 263 8.01 -21.49 -12.27
C PHE A 263 6.58 -21.11 -11.88
N THR A 264 6.17 -19.88 -12.14
CA THR A 264 4.77 -19.46 -12.11
C THR A 264 4.23 -19.51 -13.54
N VAL A 265 3.29 -20.41 -13.83
CA VAL A 265 2.62 -20.44 -15.15
C VAL A 265 1.52 -19.39 -15.15
N LYS A 266 1.58 -18.42 -16.06
CA LYS A 266 0.46 -17.52 -16.33
C LYS A 266 -0.54 -18.25 -17.25
N SER A 267 -1.51 -18.96 -16.71
CA SER A 267 -2.40 -19.83 -17.50
C SER A 267 -3.25 -19.07 -18.53
N PHE A 268 -3.79 -17.91 -18.14
CA PHE A 268 -4.69 -17.10 -18.96
C PHE A 268 -4.27 -15.64 -18.99
N LYS A 269 -4.53 -15.00 -20.13
CA LYS A 269 -4.54 -13.54 -20.28
C LYS A 269 -5.98 -13.05 -20.14
N HIS A 270 -6.23 -12.30 -19.07
CA HIS A 270 -7.53 -11.71 -18.80
C HIS A 270 -7.69 -10.43 -19.62
N ASN A 271 -8.59 -10.44 -20.60
CA ASN A 271 -8.91 -9.28 -21.43
C ASN A 271 -10.33 -8.79 -21.11
N PRO A 272 -10.50 -7.59 -20.53
CA PRO A 272 -11.84 -7.10 -20.19
C PRO A 272 -12.67 -6.88 -21.46
N TYR A 273 -13.90 -7.39 -21.48
CA TYR A 273 -14.84 -7.24 -22.60
C TYR A 273 -16.16 -6.60 -22.19
N SER A 274 -16.49 -6.62 -20.89
CA SER A 274 -17.69 -5.96 -20.37
C SER A 274 -17.40 -5.32 -19.02
N PHE A 275 -18.10 -4.24 -18.71
CA PHE A 275 -18.13 -3.64 -17.39
C PHE A 275 -19.54 -3.14 -17.08
N ALA A 276 -19.86 -3.08 -15.80
CA ALA A 276 -21.04 -2.38 -15.33
C ALA A 276 -20.70 -1.55 -14.10
N TYR A 277 -21.43 -0.45 -13.94
CA TYR A 277 -21.43 0.30 -12.68
C TYR A 277 -22.80 0.84 -12.35
N PHE A 278 -23.08 0.91 -11.06
CA PHE A 278 -24.26 1.52 -10.49
C PHE A 278 -23.86 2.73 -9.64
N ILE A 279 -24.35 3.90 -10.02
CA ILE A 279 -24.21 5.12 -9.23
C ILE A 279 -25.41 5.19 -8.29
N LYS A 280 -25.17 5.07 -7.00
CA LYS A 280 -26.19 5.16 -5.95
C LYS A 280 -26.21 6.57 -5.35
N CYS A 281 -27.37 7.22 -5.39
CA CYS A 281 -27.63 8.47 -4.69
C CYS A 281 -28.37 8.22 -3.36
N SER A 282 -27.89 8.81 -2.26
CA SER A 282 -28.44 8.58 -0.92
C SER A 282 -29.67 9.42 -0.59
N PHE A 283 -29.89 10.54 -1.29
CA PHE A 283 -30.95 11.51 -0.95
C PHE A 283 -32.06 11.59 -2.01
N ASN A 284 -31.83 11.10 -3.23
CA ASN A 284 -32.84 11.04 -4.29
C ASN A 284 -32.56 9.84 -5.20
N ASP A 285 -33.37 8.78 -5.07
CA ASP A 285 -33.15 7.54 -5.79
C ASP A 285 -33.43 7.64 -7.31
N SER A 286 -34.13 8.69 -7.75
CA SER A 286 -34.29 8.98 -9.19
C SER A 286 -32.99 9.40 -9.86
N LEU A 287 -31.99 9.82 -9.07
CA LEU A 287 -30.63 10.12 -9.57
C LEU A 287 -29.74 8.88 -9.63
N SER A 288 -30.19 7.74 -9.05
CA SER A 288 -29.45 6.50 -9.12
C SER A 288 -29.53 5.92 -10.53
N LYS A 289 -28.37 5.61 -11.14
CA LYS A 289 -28.28 5.18 -12.54
C LYS A 289 -27.39 3.95 -12.67
N PHE A 290 -27.87 2.98 -13.44
CA PHE A 290 -27.11 1.80 -13.84
C PHE A 290 -26.58 2.00 -15.26
N TYR A 291 -25.31 1.66 -15.48
CA TYR A 291 -24.66 1.70 -16.78
C TYR A 291 -23.93 0.38 -17.03
N THR A 292 -23.97 -0.10 -18.27
CA THR A 292 -23.27 -1.31 -18.71
C THR A 292 -22.73 -1.11 -20.11
N TYR A 293 -21.59 -1.72 -20.40
CA TYR A 293 -20.97 -1.68 -21.72
C TYR A 293 -20.33 -3.03 -22.01
N ARG A 294 -20.57 -3.56 -23.22
CA ARG A 294 -19.94 -4.77 -23.74
C ARG A 294 -19.32 -4.49 -25.10
N GLY A 295 -18.00 -4.62 -25.21
CA GLY A 295 -17.28 -4.35 -26.44
C GLY A 295 -15.77 -4.19 -26.26
N PRO A 296 -15.05 -3.89 -27.36
CA PRO A 296 -13.61 -3.64 -27.33
C PRO A 296 -13.27 -2.36 -26.56
N ASN A 297 -12.01 -2.19 -26.15
CA ASN A 297 -11.55 -1.01 -25.40
C ASN A 297 -12.30 -0.76 -24.08
N CYS A 298 -12.82 -1.84 -23.49
CA CYS A 298 -13.63 -1.86 -22.27
C CYS A 298 -13.04 -0.99 -21.13
N ALA A 299 -11.74 -1.14 -20.83
CA ALA A 299 -11.07 -0.36 -19.79
C ALA A 299 -10.99 1.15 -20.07
N GLN A 300 -10.76 1.54 -21.34
CA GLN A 300 -10.71 2.96 -21.72
C GLN A 300 -12.10 3.58 -21.62
N ILE A 301 -13.09 2.92 -22.21
CA ILE A 301 -14.49 3.39 -22.21
C ILE A 301 -15.00 3.51 -20.78
N PHE A 302 -14.67 2.56 -19.89
CA PHE A 302 -15.00 2.64 -18.47
C PHE A 302 -14.51 3.94 -17.83
N ILE A 303 -13.25 4.31 -18.04
CA ILE A 303 -12.68 5.52 -17.46
C ILE A 303 -13.34 6.77 -18.04
N GLU A 304 -13.58 6.81 -19.35
CA GLU A 304 -14.22 7.94 -20.03
C GLU A 304 -15.66 8.14 -19.55
N THR A 305 -16.48 7.09 -19.54
CA THR A 305 -17.89 7.16 -19.13
C THR A 305 -18.04 7.44 -17.64
N LEU A 306 -17.22 6.80 -16.80
CA LEU A 306 -17.25 7.04 -15.35
C LEU A 306 -16.84 8.48 -15.02
N THR A 307 -15.79 8.99 -15.69
CA THR A 307 -15.35 10.38 -15.50
C THR A 307 -16.44 11.35 -15.93
N TYR A 308 -17.05 11.14 -17.09
CA TYR A 308 -18.15 11.97 -17.60
C TYR A 308 -19.35 12.00 -16.64
N ASP A 309 -19.86 10.84 -16.22
CA ASP A 309 -21.01 10.76 -15.30
C ASP A 309 -20.67 11.41 -13.94
N CYS A 310 -19.45 11.22 -13.43
CA CYS A 310 -19.02 11.84 -12.17
C CYS A 310 -18.81 13.35 -12.28
N GLU A 311 -18.27 13.86 -13.39
CA GLU A 311 -18.15 15.29 -13.66
C GLU A 311 -19.52 15.96 -13.72
N LYS A 312 -20.49 15.32 -14.38
CA LYS A 312 -21.88 15.80 -14.42
C LYS A 312 -22.47 15.92 -13.02
N ILE A 313 -22.37 14.85 -12.22
CA ILE A 313 -22.82 14.85 -10.82
C ILE A 313 -22.15 15.96 -10.01
N TYR A 314 -20.83 16.12 -10.17
CA TYR A 314 -20.10 17.14 -9.43
C TYR A 314 -20.54 18.55 -9.83
N SER A 315 -20.73 18.79 -11.13
CA SER A 315 -21.18 20.09 -11.66
C SER A 315 -22.58 20.47 -11.19
N GLU A 316 -23.51 19.52 -11.15
CA GLU A 316 -24.91 19.76 -10.80
C GLU A 316 -25.12 19.93 -9.29
N TYR A 317 -24.38 19.18 -8.45
CA TYR A 317 -24.70 19.06 -7.03
C TYR A 317 -23.63 19.57 -6.06
N PHE A 318 -22.37 19.73 -6.49
CA PHE A 318 -21.27 20.06 -5.58
C PHE A 318 -20.62 21.43 -5.84
N VAL A 319 -20.89 22.06 -6.99
CA VAL A 319 -20.35 23.40 -7.31
C VAL A 319 -21.07 24.49 -6.53
N THR A 320 -22.40 24.48 -6.56
CA THR A 320 -23.22 25.50 -5.91
C THR A 320 -23.98 24.87 -4.74
N PRO A 321 -23.65 25.21 -3.48
CA PRO A 321 -24.37 24.69 -2.33
C PRO A 321 -25.81 25.21 -2.35
N LYS A 322 -26.77 24.30 -2.18
CA LYS A 322 -28.18 24.67 -2.08
C LYS A 322 -28.42 25.45 -0.79
N PRO A 323 -29.09 26.62 -0.83
CA PRO A 323 -29.40 27.37 0.37
C PRO A 323 -30.32 26.56 1.30
N MET A 324 -30.26 26.89 2.58
CA MET A 324 -31.15 26.31 3.59
C MET A 324 -32.61 26.61 3.23
N ASN A 325 -33.45 25.58 3.29
CA ASN A 325 -34.90 25.74 3.16
C ASN A 325 -35.43 26.53 4.36
N ASP A 326 -36.60 27.14 4.21
CA ASP A 326 -37.26 27.79 5.33
C ASP A 326 -37.52 26.80 6.48
N LEU A 327 -37.14 27.20 7.69
CA LEU A 327 -37.34 26.39 8.88
C LEU A 327 -38.83 26.27 9.20
N THR A 328 -39.25 25.04 9.48
CA THR A 328 -40.57 24.78 10.09
C THR A 328 -40.63 25.34 11.51
N PHE A 329 -41.84 25.50 12.06
CA PHE A 329 -42.02 25.95 13.44
C PHE A 329 -41.30 25.04 14.45
N GLU A 330 -41.37 23.72 14.24
CA GLU A 330 -40.68 22.73 15.07
C GLU A 330 -39.16 22.91 15.03
N GLN A 331 -38.57 23.06 13.84
CA GLN A 331 -37.12 23.25 13.69
C GLN A 331 -36.63 24.59 14.26
N LYS A 332 -37.44 25.65 14.18
CA LYS A 332 -37.15 26.93 14.85
C LYS A 332 -37.11 26.73 16.36
N PHE A 333 -38.12 26.05 16.91
CA PHE A 333 -38.20 25.74 18.33
C PHE A 333 -37.03 24.87 18.79
N GLU A 334 -36.65 23.84 18.02
CA GLU A 334 -35.48 23.00 18.29
C GLU A 334 -34.19 23.81 18.31
N PHE A 335 -34.00 24.72 17.35
CA PHE A 335 -32.82 25.57 17.28
C PHE A 335 -32.74 26.54 18.47
N GLU A 336 -33.85 27.19 18.83
CA GLU A 336 -33.92 28.16 19.94
C GLU A 336 -33.70 27.52 21.31
N ASN A 337 -34.11 26.25 21.48
CA ASN A 337 -33.95 25.50 22.73
C ASN A 337 -32.71 24.59 22.77
N ALA A 338 -31.88 24.61 21.74
CA ALA A 338 -30.71 23.73 21.65
C ALA A 338 -29.66 24.10 22.72
N LYS A 339 -29.35 23.14 23.59
CA LYS A 339 -28.30 23.28 24.63
C LYS A 339 -26.93 22.77 24.19
N CYS A 340 -26.91 21.86 23.23
CA CYS A 340 -25.69 21.20 22.76
C CYS A 340 -25.57 21.28 21.24
N CYS A 341 -24.34 21.29 20.75
CA CYS A 341 -24.05 21.18 19.32
C CYS A 341 -24.32 19.76 18.82
N HIS A 342 -25.13 19.62 17.76
CA HIS A 342 -25.47 18.29 17.22
C HIS A 342 -24.27 17.54 16.58
N ILE A 343 -23.17 18.24 16.26
CA ILE A 343 -21.98 17.66 15.60
C ILE A 343 -21.00 17.06 16.62
N CYS A 344 -20.58 17.88 17.60
CA CYS A 344 -19.59 17.49 18.61
C CYS A 344 -20.23 17.04 19.93
N LEU A 345 -21.53 17.25 20.11
CA LEU A 345 -22.34 16.89 21.29
C LEU A 345 -21.98 17.63 22.59
N ASN A 346 -21.07 18.61 22.52
CA ASN A 346 -20.74 19.48 23.65
C ASN A 346 -21.81 20.57 23.82
N GLU A 347 -21.97 21.02 25.07
CA GLU A 347 -22.81 22.17 25.43
C GLU A 347 -22.32 23.47 24.78
N PHE A 348 -23.25 24.37 24.50
CA PHE A 348 -22.94 25.72 24.03
C PHE A 348 -22.49 26.59 25.20
N GLU A 349 -21.43 27.37 25.00
CA GLU A 349 -21.04 28.38 25.98
C GLU A 349 -22.03 29.55 25.97
N PRO A 350 -22.29 30.21 27.12
CA PRO A 350 -23.32 31.26 27.26
C PRO A 350 -23.22 32.42 26.27
N ASN A 351 -22.03 32.67 25.70
CA ASN A 351 -21.75 33.76 24.77
C ASN A 351 -21.29 33.26 23.37
N SER A 352 -21.45 31.97 23.08
CA SER A 352 -21.02 31.41 21.79
C SER A 352 -22.04 31.71 20.68
N GLN A 353 -21.55 32.05 19.48
CA GLN A 353 -22.42 32.20 18.32
C GLN A 353 -22.89 30.82 17.82
N ILE A 354 -24.18 30.56 17.99
CA ILE A 354 -24.84 29.33 17.52
C ILE A 354 -25.25 29.53 16.06
N VAL A 355 -24.84 28.60 15.19
CA VAL A 355 -25.18 28.62 13.76
C VAL A 355 -26.12 27.48 13.40
N ARG A 356 -26.86 27.66 12.29
CA ARG A 356 -27.78 26.67 11.73
C ARG A 356 -27.04 25.83 10.70
N ASP A 357 -26.76 24.57 11.01
CA ASP A 357 -26.23 23.63 10.03
C ASP A 357 -27.35 23.12 9.13
N HIS A 358 -27.04 22.93 7.85
CA HIS A 358 -27.96 22.37 6.87
C HIS A 358 -27.22 21.58 5.81
N CYS A 359 -27.95 20.68 5.16
CA CYS A 359 -27.43 19.91 4.05
C CYS A 359 -27.31 20.78 2.80
N HIS A 360 -26.09 21.03 2.31
CA HIS A 360 -25.85 21.78 1.08
C HIS A 360 -26.35 21.08 -0.21
N LEU A 361 -26.86 19.85 -0.12
CA LEU A 361 -27.47 19.13 -1.26
C LEU A 361 -28.99 19.25 -1.26
N THR A 362 -29.63 19.08 -0.10
CA THR A 362 -31.11 19.05 0.01
C THR A 362 -31.70 20.37 0.52
N GLY A 363 -30.90 21.22 1.16
CA GLY A 363 -31.32 22.44 1.87
C GLY A 363 -31.90 22.16 3.26
N GLN A 364 -31.99 20.90 3.69
CA GLN A 364 -32.63 20.53 4.96
C GLN A 364 -31.77 20.92 6.17
N PHE A 365 -32.40 21.57 7.15
CA PHE A 365 -31.82 21.85 8.44
C PHE A 365 -31.44 20.56 9.18
N ARG A 366 -30.25 20.55 9.80
CA ARG A 366 -29.72 19.39 10.55
C ARG A 366 -29.66 19.63 12.06
N GLY A 367 -29.45 20.87 12.48
CA GLY A 367 -29.40 21.21 13.90
C GLY A 367 -28.58 22.46 14.21
N ALA A 368 -28.62 22.85 15.47
CA ALA A 368 -27.74 23.89 16.02
C ALA A 368 -26.29 23.39 16.11
N ALA A 369 -25.34 24.23 15.73
CA ALA A 369 -23.93 23.90 15.75
C ALA A 369 -23.04 25.06 16.20
N HIS A 370 -21.84 24.75 16.69
CA HIS A 370 -20.77 25.74 16.80
C HIS A 370 -20.33 26.18 15.41
N GLY A 371 -19.99 27.46 15.23
CA GLY A 371 -19.48 27.97 13.95
C GLY A 371 -18.29 27.15 13.41
N VAL A 372 -17.34 26.81 14.28
CA VAL A 372 -16.15 26.01 13.91
C VAL A 372 -16.50 24.56 13.60
N CYS A 373 -17.45 23.95 14.33
CA CYS A 373 -17.92 22.60 14.02
C CYS A 373 -18.59 22.57 12.65
N ASN A 374 -19.47 23.55 12.36
CA ASN A 374 -20.16 23.69 11.09
C ASN A 374 -19.18 23.83 9.91
N LEU A 375 -18.16 24.68 10.04
CA LEU A 375 -17.14 24.87 9.00
C LEU A 375 -16.34 23.58 8.72
N ASN A 376 -16.12 22.73 9.73
CA ASN A 376 -15.40 21.47 9.58
C ASN A 376 -16.32 20.28 9.19
N PHE A 377 -17.64 20.47 9.20
CA PHE A 377 -18.63 19.43 8.91
C PHE A 377 -19.01 19.41 7.43
N GLN A 378 -17.99 19.19 6.60
CA GLN A 378 -18.12 19.22 5.14
C GLN A 378 -18.08 17.82 4.55
N LEU A 379 -18.77 17.65 3.43
CA LEU A 379 -18.69 16.44 2.62
C LEU A 379 -17.28 16.26 2.05
N PRO A 380 -16.82 15.02 1.88
CA PRO A 380 -15.54 14.77 1.24
C PRO A 380 -15.55 15.22 -0.23
N HIS A 381 -14.44 15.83 -0.67
CA HIS A 381 -14.19 16.16 -2.09
C HIS A 381 -13.73 14.94 -2.90
N PHE A 382 -14.44 13.82 -2.77
CA PHE A 382 -14.22 12.65 -3.61
C PHE A 382 -15.50 11.82 -3.77
N ILE A 383 -15.60 11.09 -4.88
CA ILE A 383 -16.62 10.06 -5.11
C ILE A 383 -15.96 8.68 -4.94
N PRO A 384 -16.42 7.84 -4.00
CA PRO A 384 -15.91 6.49 -3.83
C PRO A 384 -16.44 5.56 -4.93
N VAL A 385 -15.56 4.72 -5.43
CA VAL A 385 -15.83 3.69 -6.44
C VAL A 385 -15.43 2.34 -5.85
N PHE A 386 -16.41 1.52 -5.54
CA PHE A 386 -16.25 0.20 -4.93
C PHE A 386 -16.24 -0.89 -5.98
N PHE A 387 -15.24 -1.76 -5.85
CA PHE A 387 -15.19 -3.08 -6.47
C PHE A 387 -15.09 -4.13 -5.37
N HIS A 388 -15.50 -5.36 -5.64
CA HIS A 388 -15.30 -6.47 -4.72
C HIS A 388 -14.00 -7.18 -5.05
N ASN A 389 -13.05 -7.19 -4.11
CA ASN A 389 -11.71 -7.75 -4.30
C ASN A 389 -10.83 -6.99 -5.33
N LEU A 390 -11.02 -5.67 -5.39
CA LEU A 390 -10.30 -4.74 -6.28
C LEU A 390 -8.79 -4.96 -6.28
N SER A 391 -8.20 -5.06 -5.09
CA SER A 391 -6.74 -5.06 -4.90
C SER A 391 -6.04 -6.26 -5.53
N ASN A 392 -6.77 -7.36 -5.75
CA ASN A 392 -6.22 -8.61 -6.27
C ASN A 392 -6.59 -8.88 -7.73
N TYR A 393 -7.58 -8.18 -8.29
CA TYR A 393 -8.12 -8.51 -9.62
C TYR A 393 -8.41 -7.26 -10.46
N ASP A 394 -9.57 -6.61 -10.26
CA ASP A 394 -10.09 -5.61 -11.21
C ASP A 394 -9.18 -4.40 -11.43
N ALA A 395 -8.41 -4.01 -10.41
CA ALA A 395 -7.46 -2.91 -10.53
C ALA A 395 -6.49 -3.13 -11.70
N HIS A 396 -6.04 -4.38 -11.91
CA HIS A 396 -5.09 -4.70 -12.98
C HIS A 396 -5.66 -4.50 -14.38
N LEU A 397 -6.98 -4.51 -14.55
CA LEU A 397 -7.66 -4.42 -15.84
C LEU A 397 -7.63 -3.01 -16.41
N PHE A 398 -7.76 -1.98 -15.56
CA PHE A 398 -7.93 -0.59 -16.01
C PHE A 398 -6.89 0.38 -15.44
N ILE A 399 -6.05 -0.01 -14.47
CA ILE A 399 -5.10 0.93 -13.85
C ILE A 399 -4.10 1.54 -14.85
N LYS A 400 -3.75 0.79 -15.91
CA LYS A 400 -2.90 1.31 -16.98
C LYS A 400 -3.58 2.47 -17.70
N GLU A 401 -4.82 2.28 -18.13
CA GLU A 401 -5.62 3.32 -18.80
C GLU A 401 -5.88 4.51 -17.88
N LEU A 402 -6.18 4.24 -16.61
CA LEU A 402 -6.32 5.29 -15.60
C LEU A 402 -5.04 6.16 -15.50
N ALA A 403 -3.87 5.51 -15.58
CA ALA A 403 -2.55 6.09 -15.38
C ALA A 403 -1.90 6.70 -16.63
N CYS A 404 -2.45 6.51 -17.83
CA CYS A 404 -1.91 7.08 -19.08
C CYS A 404 -1.64 8.59 -18.98
N ASN A 405 -2.42 9.32 -18.17
CA ASN A 405 -2.22 10.74 -17.86
C ASN A 405 -1.52 10.96 -16.50
N HIS A 406 -0.29 10.44 -16.32
CA HIS A 406 0.51 10.26 -15.09
C HIS A 406 0.53 11.36 -14.00
N LYS A 407 -0.05 12.55 -14.22
CA LYS A 407 0.06 13.71 -13.33
C LYS A 407 -0.96 13.76 -12.18
N ASN A 408 -2.00 12.93 -12.21
CA ASN A 408 -3.18 13.10 -11.33
C ASN A 408 -3.57 11.84 -10.52
N ILE A 409 -2.65 10.90 -10.27
CA ILE A 409 -2.96 9.70 -9.48
C ILE A 409 -2.23 9.70 -8.14
N ASN A 410 -2.96 9.40 -7.07
CA ASN A 410 -2.40 9.08 -5.77
C ASN A 410 -2.64 7.59 -5.46
N VAL A 411 -1.62 6.86 -5.03
CA VAL A 411 -1.68 5.42 -4.79
C VAL A 411 -1.17 5.10 -3.39
N ILE A 412 -1.94 4.31 -2.66
CA ILE A 412 -1.49 3.65 -1.43
C ILE A 412 -1.23 2.19 -1.79
N ALA A 413 0.03 1.85 -2.01
CA ALA A 413 0.45 0.50 -2.39
C ALA A 413 0.82 -0.33 -1.17
N GLN A 414 0.46 -1.62 -1.18
CA GLN A 414 1.00 -2.60 -0.21
C GLN A 414 2.31 -3.19 -0.73
N ASN A 415 2.37 -3.48 -2.03
CA ASN A 415 3.58 -3.86 -2.76
C ASN A 415 3.45 -3.40 -4.23
N LYS A 416 4.37 -3.80 -5.10
CA LYS A 416 4.38 -3.38 -6.52
C LYS A 416 3.19 -3.89 -7.34
N GLU A 417 2.45 -4.88 -6.84
CA GLU A 417 1.33 -5.50 -7.54
C GLU A 417 -0.01 -5.16 -6.88
N LYS A 418 -0.06 -5.12 -5.54
CA LYS A 418 -1.28 -4.93 -4.77
C LYS A 418 -1.41 -3.49 -4.25
N TYR A 419 -2.45 -2.82 -4.70
CA TYR A 419 -2.81 -1.46 -4.28
C TYR A 419 -3.95 -1.50 -3.26
N ILE A 420 -3.75 -0.88 -2.10
CA ILE A 420 -4.76 -0.77 -1.03
C ILE A 420 -5.92 0.10 -1.49
N THR A 421 -5.58 1.25 -2.07
CA THR A 421 -6.52 2.20 -2.68
C THR A 421 -5.72 3.09 -3.61
N PHE A 422 -6.37 3.60 -4.64
CA PHE A 422 -5.82 4.63 -5.49
C PHE A 422 -6.89 5.66 -5.80
N SER A 423 -6.48 6.87 -6.13
CA SER A 423 -7.38 7.97 -6.43
C SER A 423 -6.91 8.70 -7.68
N LYS A 424 -7.87 9.09 -8.52
CA LYS A 424 -7.64 9.92 -9.70
C LYS A 424 -8.22 11.30 -9.45
N THR A 425 -7.41 12.34 -9.55
CA THR A 425 -7.88 13.72 -9.55
C THR A 425 -8.41 14.08 -10.93
N ILE A 426 -9.68 14.48 -10.96
CA ILE A 426 -10.35 15.00 -12.15
C ILE A 426 -10.20 16.51 -12.12
N ILE A 427 -9.64 17.06 -13.20
CA ILE A 427 -9.40 18.49 -13.37
C ILE A 427 -10.11 18.92 -14.64
N ASN A 428 -11.13 19.76 -14.50
CA ASN A 428 -11.84 20.30 -15.64
C ASN A 428 -11.00 21.43 -16.28
N GLN A 429 -10.70 21.32 -17.57
CA GLN A 429 -9.85 22.27 -18.30
C GLN A 429 -10.44 23.68 -18.38
N THR A 430 -11.76 23.82 -18.27
CA THR A 430 -12.44 25.13 -18.32
C THR A 430 -12.39 25.87 -16.98
N GLY A 431 -12.00 25.19 -15.89
CA GLY A 431 -11.99 25.76 -14.54
C GLY A 431 -13.37 25.93 -13.89
N ALA A 432 -14.46 25.59 -14.60
CA ALA A 432 -15.83 25.74 -14.09
C ALA A 432 -16.18 24.79 -12.93
N ILE A 433 -15.49 23.65 -12.84
CA ILE A 433 -15.69 22.65 -11.79
C ILE A 433 -14.40 22.57 -10.96
N PRO A 434 -14.47 22.71 -9.63
CA PRO A 434 -13.27 22.59 -8.80
C PRO A 434 -12.74 21.15 -8.85
N PRO A 435 -11.42 20.96 -8.71
CA PRO A 435 -10.82 19.64 -8.81
C PRO A 435 -11.37 18.71 -7.74
N PHE A 436 -11.81 17.52 -8.15
CA PHE A 436 -12.32 16.48 -7.25
C PHE A 436 -11.63 15.15 -7.53
N ARG A 437 -11.83 14.16 -6.66
CA ARG A 437 -11.18 12.86 -6.78
C ARG A 437 -12.18 11.73 -6.98
N LEU A 438 -11.85 10.78 -7.85
CA LEU A 438 -12.43 9.44 -7.82
C LEU A 438 -11.55 8.57 -6.94
N LYS A 439 -12.13 7.94 -5.93
CA LYS A 439 -11.38 7.11 -4.97
C LYS A 439 -11.80 5.65 -5.11
N PHE A 440 -10.90 4.82 -5.62
CA PHE A 440 -11.16 3.40 -5.83
C PHE A 440 -10.87 2.62 -4.55
N LEU A 441 -11.86 1.86 -4.11
CA LEU A 441 -11.91 1.17 -2.83
C LEU A 441 -12.26 -0.31 -3.03
N ASP A 442 -11.68 -1.15 -2.19
CA ASP A 442 -11.94 -2.58 -2.18
C ASP A 442 -12.92 -2.93 -1.06
N SER A 443 -14.15 -3.30 -1.43
CA SER A 443 -15.18 -3.71 -0.46
C SER A 443 -14.79 -4.95 0.35
N PHE A 444 -13.97 -5.85 -0.19
CA PHE A 444 -13.52 -7.07 0.50
C PHE A 444 -12.65 -6.73 1.73
N ARG A 445 -12.00 -5.55 1.74
CA ARG A 445 -11.21 -5.10 2.90
C ARG A 445 -12.07 -4.63 4.06
N PHE A 446 -13.34 -4.29 3.81
CA PHE A 446 -14.32 -3.96 4.83
C PHE A 446 -15.08 -5.22 5.27
N MET A 447 -15.42 -6.08 4.31
CA MET A 447 -16.15 -7.33 4.51
C MET A 447 -15.40 -8.49 3.86
N ALA A 448 -14.50 -9.13 4.61
CA ALA A 448 -13.59 -10.17 4.13
C ALA A 448 -14.28 -11.54 3.94
N SER A 449 -15.32 -11.56 3.11
CA SER A 449 -16.09 -12.75 2.71
C SER A 449 -16.49 -12.61 1.24
N SER A 450 -16.81 -13.73 0.59
CA SER A 450 -17.28 -13.69 -0.80
C SER A 450 -18.62 -12.97 -0.90
N LEU A 451 -18.86 -12.30 -2.05
CA LEU A 451 -20.14 -11.66 -2.34
C LEU A 451 -21.33 -12.61 -2.16
N ASP A 452 -21.18 -13.89 -2.54
CA ASP A 452 -22.20 -14.92 -2.35
C ASP A 452 -22.58 -15.10 -0.87
N LYS A 453 -21.60 -15.28 0.01
CA LYS A 453 -21.84 -15.41 1.46
C LYS A 453 -22.43 -14.13 2.05
N LEU A 454 -22.02 -12.97 1.56
CA LEU A 454 -22.55 -11.69 2.02
C LEU A 454 -24.02 -11.50 1.60
N ALA A 455 -24.36 -11.86 0.37
CA ALA A 455 -25.73 -11.81 -0.13
C ALA A 455 -26.64 -12.80 0.62
N GLN A 456 -26.16 -14.00 0.95
CA GLN A 456 -26.93 -14.99 1.72
C GLN A 456 -27.31 -14.51 3.13
N ASN A 457 -26.54 -13.57 3.71
CA ASN A 457 -26.83 -12.99 5.02
C ASN A 457 -27.89 -11.88 4.98
N LEU A 458 -28.36 -11.46 3.80
CA LEU A 458 -29.37 -10.43 3.65
C LEU A 458 -30.78 -11.03 3.59
N ASN A 459 -31.71 -10.35 4.27
CA ASN A 459 -33.14 -10.63 4.18
C ASN A 459 -33.74 -10.08 2.88
N SER A 460 -34.90 -10.59 2.47
CA SER A 460 -35.57 -10.26 1.19
C SER A 460 -35.92 -8.77 1.02
N ASP A 461 -36.12 -8.07 2.12
CA ASP A 461 -36.41 -6.64 2.23
C ASP A 461 -35.16 -5.76 2.10
N GLN A 462 -33.98 -6.31 2.40
CA GLN A 462 -32.70 -5.62 2.29
C GLN A 462 -32.16 -5.55 0.85
N PHE A 463 -32.72 -6.34 -0.06
CA PHE A 463 -32.41 -6.34 -1.50
C PHE A 463 -33.18 -5.25 -2.26
N VAL A 464 -32.99 -3.99 -1.86
CA VAL A 464 -33.74 -2.84 -2.39
C VAL A 464 -33.45 -2.64 -3.87
N HIS A 465 -32.17 -2.70 -4.26
CA HIS A 465 -31.71 -2.41 -5.61
C HIS A 465 -31.95 -3.58 -6.55
N VAL A 466 -31.67 -4.81 -6.12
CA VAL A 466 -32.01 -6.00 -6.91
C VAL A 466 -33.51 -6.06 -7.19
N ARG A 467 -34.37 -5.84 -6.18
CA ARG A 467 -35.84 -5.84 -6.35
C ARG A 467 -36.33 -4.73 -7.29
N LYS A 468 -35.66 -3.57 -7.31
CA LYS A 468 -35.99 -2.46 -8.22
C LYS A 468 -35.81 -2.84 -9.69
N TYR A 469 -34.75 -3.58 -10.01
CA TYR A 469 -34.46 -4.00 -11.39
C TYR A 469 -35.12 -5.34 -11.78
N PHE A 470 -35.44 -6.17 -10.78
CA PHE A 470 -36.06 -7.47 -10.94
C PHE A 470 -37.30 -7.54 -10.05
N SER A 471 -38.38 -6.88 -10.50
CA SER A 471 -39.63 -6.77 -9.73
C SER A 471 -40.47 -8.06 -9.73
N ASP A 472 -40.32 -8.89 -10.76
CA ASP A 472 -40.93 -10.20 -10.83
C ASP A 472 -40.36 -11.12 -9.73
N VAL A 473 -41.26 -11.76 -8.97
CA VAL A 473 -40.91 -12.54 -7.78
C VAL A 473 -40.03 -13.74 -8.12
N ASN A 474 -40.29 -14.40 -9.26
CA ASN A 474 -39.51 -15.56 -9.68
C ASN A 474 -38.10 -15.14 -10.10
N LYS A 475 -38.00 -14.06 -10.89
CA LYS A 475 -36.72 -13.47 -11.29
C LYS A 475 -35.91 -12.98 -10.09
N PHE A 476 -36.56 -12.32 -9.14
CA PHE A 476 -35.95 -11.83 -7.91
C PHE A 476 -35.35 -12.97 -7.07
N ASN A 477 -36.13 -14.05 -6.85
CA ASN A 477 -35.70 -15.17 -6.02
C ASN A 477 -34.48 -15.91 -6.59
N LEU A 478 -34.31 -15.90 -7.91
CA LEU A 478 -33.12 -16.47 -8.57
C LEU A 478 -31.92 -15.52 -8.55
N ILE A 479 -32.13 -14.22 -8.78
CA ILE A 479 -31.04 -13.22 -8.91
C ILE A 479 -30.49 -12.75 -7.56
N ARG A 480 -31.23 -12.89 -6.46
CA ARG A 480 -30.73 -12.53 -5.11
C ARG A 480 -29.56 -13.40 -4.61
N GLN A 481 -29.18 -14.43 -5.36
CA GLN A 481 -28.03 -15.30 -5.10
C GLN A 481 -26.97 -15.05 -6.17
N LYS A 482 -25.70 -15.29 -5.84
CA LYS A 482 -24.63 -15.12 -6.82
C LYS A 482 -24.87 -16.03 -8.03
N GLY A 483 -24.79 -15.46 -9.23
CA GLY A 483 -24.99 -16.21 -10.48
C GLY A 483 -23.92 -17.28 -10.69
N VAL A 484 -24.09 -18.09 -11.73
CA VAL A 484 -23.06 -19.05 -12.16
C VAL A 484 -22.62 -18.72 -13.56
N PHE A 485 -21.31 -18.62 -13.78
CA PHE A 485 -20.77 -18.20 -15.07
C PHE A 485 -19.62 -19.10 -15.51
N PRO A 486 -19.59 -19.57 -16.78
CA PRO A 486 -18.58 -20.50 -17.27
C PRO A 486 -17.29 -19.76 -17.70
N TYR A 487 -16.55 -19.20 -16.74
CA TYR A 487 -15.38 -18.35 -17.00
C TYR A 487 -14.35 -18.97 -17.95
N SER A 488 -14.01 -20.25 -17.74
CA SER A 488 -12.99 -20.93 -18.55
C SER A 488 -13.45 -21.21 -19.99
N TYR A 489 -14.76 -21.26 -20.23
CA TYR A 489 -15.33 -21.46 -21.56
C TYR A 489 -15.31 -20.17 -22.39
N ILE A 490 -15.37 -18.99 -21.75
CA ILE A 490 -15.39 -17.68 -22.43
C ILE A 490 -13.95 -17.25 -22.77
N ASP A 491 -13.39 -17.89 -23.80
CA ASP A 491 -12.02 -17.66 -24.29
C ASP A 491 -11.93 -16.66 -25.46
N SER A 492 -13.07 -16.29 -26.04
CA SER A 492 -13.15 -15.46 -27.24
C SER A 492 -14.50 -14.75 -27.39
N TYR A 493 -14.52 -13.65 -28.16
CA TYR A 493 -15.75 -12.92 -28.49
C TYR A 493 -16.76 -13.76 -29.29
N THR A 494 -16.31 -14.81 -29.98
CA THR A 494 -17.18 -15.72 -30.73
C THR A 494 -18.04 -16.56 -29.79
N ARG A 495 -17.51 -16.97 -28.63
CA ARG A 495 -18.27 -17.70 -27.61
C ARG A 495 -19.47 -16.90 -27.10
N LEU A 496 -19.32 -15.59 -26.92
CA LEU A 496 -20.40 -14.71 -26.49
C LEU A 496 -21.58 -14.65 -27.49
N LYS A 497 -21.38 -15.05 -28.75
CA LYS A 497 -22.44 -15.07 -29.77
C LYS A 497 -23.18 -16.41 -29.81
N GLU A 498 -22.75 -17.42 -29.07
CA GLU A 498 -23.42 -18.72 -29.03
C GLU A 498 -24.81 -18.58 -28.43
N THR A 499 -25.80 -19.21 -29.08
CA THR A 499 -27.23 -19.10 -28.75
C THR A 499 -27.72 -20.20 -27.82
N ARG A 500 -26.80 -20.90 -27.16
CA ARG A 500 -27.10 -21.96 -26.19
C ARG A 500 -26.17 -21.85 -24.99
N LEU A 501 -26.65 -22.30 -23.84
CA LEU A 501 -25.82 -22.47 -22.66
C LEU A 501 -24.82 -23.63 -22.90
N PRO A 502 -23.56 -23.53 -22.45
CA PRO A 502 -22.59 -24.61 -22.52
C PRO A 502 -23.07 -25.85 -21.77
N SER A 503 -22.59 -27.02 -22.17
CA SER A 503 -22.90 -28.27 -21.48
C SER A 503 -22.28 -28.29 -20.07
N TYR A 504 -22.78 -29.18 -19.21
CA TYR A 504 -22.30 -29.34 -17.83
C TYR A 504 -20.76 -29.47 -17.72
N ASN A 505 -20.13 -30.23 -18.61
CA ASN A 505 -18.68 -30.43 -18.61
C ASN A 505 -17.91 -29.18 -19.06
N GLU A 506 -18.53 -28.31 -19.86
CA GLU A 506 -17.91 -27.07 -20.36
C GLU A 506 -17.94 -25.95 -19.30
N PHE A 507 -18.67 -26.13 -18.20
CA PHE A 507 -18.62 -25.26 -17.02
C PHE A 507 -17.42 -25.52 -16.10
N TYR A 508 -16.50 -26.39 -16.49
CA TYR A 508 -15.30 -26.69 -15.71
C TYR A 508 -14.50 -25.43 -15.38
N ASP A 509 -14.23 -25.20 -14.09
CA ASP A 509 -13.42 -24.09 -13.62
C ASP A 509 -11.94 -24.51 -13.59
N GLN A 510 -11.18 -24.10 -14.60
CA GLN A 510 -9.74 -24.41 -14.72
C GLN A 510 -8.90 -23.72 -13.65
N LEU A 511 -9.40 -22.67 -12.98
CA LEU A 511 -8.68 -21.98 -11.91
C LEU A 511 -8.83 -22.71 -10.57
N ARG A 512 -10.00 -23.34 -10.35
CA ARG A 512 -10.29 -24.13 -9.14
C ARG A 512 -10.11 -25.63 -9.30
N ASP A 513 -9.87 -26.08 -10.54
CA ASP A 513 -9.77 -27.49 -10.92
C ASP A 513 -11.00 -28.29 -10.46
N SER A 514 -12.19 -27.74 -10.73
CA SER A 514 -13.46 -28.27 -10.22
C SER A 514 -14.60 -28.15 -11.21
N ASN A 515 -15.48 -29.15 -11.26
CA ASN A 515 -16.75 -29.08 -11.96
C ASN A 515 -17.77 -28.22 -11.19
N ILE A 516 -18.73 -27.65 -11.93
CA ILE A 516 -19.92 -27.02 -11.38
C ILE A 516 -20.79 -28.04 -10.63
N SER A 517 -21.53 -27.62 -9.60
CA SER A 517 -22.52 -28.49 -8.95
C SER A 517 -23.74 -28.73 -9.86
N GLU A 518 -24.42 -29.87 -9.75
CA GLU A 518 -25.65 -30.14 -10.52
C GLU A 518 -26.76 -29.11 -10.22
N ASN A 519 -26.86 -28.68 -8.97
CA ASN A 519 -27.80 -27.64 -8.54
C ASN A 519 -27.48 -26.29 -9.20
N ASP A 520 -26.21 -25.90 -9.25
CA ASP A 520 -25.78 -24.65 -9.88
C ASP A 520 -25.99 -24.67 -11.40
N TYR A 521 -25.76 -25.82 -12.04
CA TYR A 521 -26.01 -25.96 -13.47
C TYR A 521 -27.51 -25.93 -13.80
N THR A 522 -28.34 -26.60 -12.99
CA THR A 522 -29.81 -26.54 -13.10
C THR A 522 -30.28 -25.09 -12.98
N ARG A 523 -29.78 -24.37 -11.97
CA ARG A 523 -30.10 -22.95 -11.76
C ARG A 523 -29.63 -22.07 -12.93
N ALA A 524 -28.45 -22.32 -13.50
CA ALA A 524 -27.99 -21.58 -14.68
C ALA A 524 -28.93 -21.76 -15.87
N ASN A 525 -29.47 -22.98 -16.08
CA ASN A 525 -30.48 -23.25 -17.11
C ASN A 525 -31.82 -22.55 -16.79
N GLU A 526 -32.26 -22.55 -15.53
CA GLU A 526 -33.46 -21.82 -15.11
C GLU A 526 -33.33 -20.31 -15.37
N VAL A 527 -32.18 -19.72 -15.02
CA VAL A 527 -31.91 -18.29 -15.29
C VAL A 527 -31.89 -18.03 -16.80
N TRP A 528 -31.19 -18.85 -17.59
CA TRP A 528 -31.15 -18.71 -19.04
C TRP A 528 -32.56 -18.68 -19.66
N ASN A 529 -33.42 -19.61 -19.24
CA ASN A 529 -34.77 -19.74 -19.76
C ASN A 529 -35.70 -18.64 -19.25
N LEU A 530 -35.69 -18.34 -17.94
CA LEU A 530 -36.60 -17.36 -17.33
C LEU A 530 -36.31 -15.92 -17.81
N PHE A 531 -35.06 -15.62 -18.13
CA PHE A 531 -34.65 -14.33 -18.66
C PHE A 531 -34.61 -14.29 -20.19
N GLU A 532 -35.01 -15.37 -20.86
CA GLU A 532 -35.08 -15.48 -22.31
C GLU A 532 -33.76 -15.07 -23.01
N CYS A 533 -32.62 -15.48 -22.43
CA CYS A 533 -31.31 -15.12 -22.94
C CYS A 533 -31.11 -15.68 -24.36
N LYS A 534 -30.83 -14.81 -25.34
CA LYS A 534 -30.65 -15.21 -26.74
C LYS A 534 -29.25 -15.72 -27.05
N ASN A 535 -28.26 -15.27 -26.27
CA ASN A 535 -26.87 -15.63 -26.43
C ASN A 535 -26.09 -15.51 -25.12
N LEU A 536 -24.91 -16.12 -25.08
CA LEU A 536 -24.00 -16.10 -23.93
C LEU A 536 -23.58 -14.69 -23.51
N GLY A 537 -23.53 -13.75 -24.45
CA GLY A 537 -23.31 -12.35 -24.14
C GLY A 537 -24.43 -11.76 -23.28
N GLU A 538 -25.69 -11.95 -23.66
CA GLU A 538 -26.83 -11.45 -22.88
C GLU A 538 -26.89 -12.09 -21.48
N TYR A 539 -26.57 -13.39 -21.39
CA TYR A 539 -26.43 -14.08 -20.11
C TYR A 539 -25.30 -13.47 -19.26
N SER A 540 -24.17 -13.12 -19.88
CA SER A 540 -23.07 -12.42 -19.21
C SER A 540 -23.46 -11.02 -18.72
N ASP A 541 -24.20 -10.24 -19.51
CA ASP A 541 -24.63 -8.91 -19.11
C ASP A 541 -25.61 -8.98 -17.93
N LEU A 542 -26.48 -10.00 -17.91
CA LEU A 542 -27.35 -10.28 -16.78
C LEU A 542 -26.57 -10.67 -15.53
N TYR A 543 -25.57 -11.55 -15.67
CA TYR A 543 -24.68 -11.96 -14.58
C TYR A 543 -23.97 -10.75 -13.97
N LEU A 544 -23.33 -9.93 -14.81
CA LEU A 544 -22.59 -8.75 -14.37
C LEU A 544 -23.51 -7.71 -13.71
N LYS A 545 -24.70 -7.51 -14.26
CA LYS A 545 -25.72 -6.66 -13.64
C LYS A 545 -26.16 -7.16 -12.27
N SER A 546 -26.35 -8.47 -12.13
CA SER A 546 -26.67 -9.08 -10.84
C SER A 546 -25.56 -8.82 -9.83
N ASP A 547 -24.31 -9.10 -10.17
CA ASP A 547 -23.17 -8.97 -9.25
C ASP A 547 -22.98 -7.52 -8.77
N VAL A 548 -23.11 -6.52 -9.65
CA VAL A 548 -23.03 -5.09 -9.27
C VAL A 548 -24.19 -4.68 -8.34
N LEU A 549 -25.42 -5.14 -8.61
CA LEU A 549 -26.58 -4.81 -7.79
C LEU A 549 -26.53 -5.52 -6.43
N LEU A 550 -26.08 -6.78 -6.38
CA LEU A 550 -25.83 -7.52 -5.14
C LEU A 550 -24.77 -6.81 -4.29
N LEU A 551 -23.66 -6.39 -4.90
CA LEU A 551 -22.63 -5.62 -4.21
C LEU A 551 -23.19 -4.31 -3.65
N THR A 552 -24.04 -3.63 -4.42
CA THR A 552 -24.70 -2.39 -3.99
C THR A 552 -25.57 -2.65 -2.76
N ASP A 553 -26.47 -3.63 -2.80
CA ASP A 553 -27.35 -3.95 -1.66
C ASP A 553 -26.54 -4.35 -0.43
N VAL A 554 -25.54 -5.22 -0.57
CA VAL A 554 -24.65 -5.64 0.53
C VAL A 554 -23.94 -4.45 1.16
N TYR A 555 -23.32 -3.58 0.34
CA TYR A 555 -22.51 -2.49 0.88
C TYR A 555 -23.36 -1.33 1.41
N GLU A 556 -24.51 -1.01 0.79
CA GLU A 556 -25.43 0.01 1.33
C GLU A 556 -26.02 -0.41 2.68
N ASN A 557 -26.41 -1.69 2.86
CA ASN A 557 -26.82 -2.21 4.16
C ASN A 557 -25.68 -2.08 5.19
N PHE A 558 -24.45 -2.42 4.80
CA PHE A 558 -23.27 -2.24 5.66
C PHE A 558 -23.05 -0.78 6.06
N ARG A 559 -23.20 0.17 5.11
CA ARG A 559 -23.10 1.61 5.38
C ARG A 559 -24.15 2.07 6.39
N GLU A 560 -25.39 1.62 6.25
CA GLU A 560 -26.48 1.97 7.17
C GLU A 560 -26.24 1.42 8.58
N ILE A 561 -25.78 0.18 8.69
CA ILE A 561 -25.37 -0.41 9.96
C ILE A 561 -24.24 0.41 10.60
N CYS A 562 -23.21 0.79 9.84
CA CYS A 562 -22.10 1.58 10.35
C CYS A 562 -22.51 2.99 10.81
N LEU A 563 -23.41 3.65 10.07
CA LEU A 563 -23.95 4.95 10.46
C LEU A 563 -24.80 4.85 11.73
N ASN A 564 -25.65 3.82 11.85
CA ASN A 564 -26.51 3.63 13.02
C ASN A 564 -25.71 3.26 14.27
N ILE A 565 -24.69 2.41 14.16
CA ILE A 565 -23.91 1.91 15.31
C ILE A 565 -22.78 2.87 15.69
N TYR A 566 -22.02 3.36 14.70
CA TYR A 566 -20.80 4.12 14.94
C TYR A 566 -20.94 5.61 14.63
N GLY A 567 -22.03 6.03 13.98
CA GLY A 567 -22.19 7.40 13.50
C GLY A 567 -21.18 7.76 12.41
N LEU A 568 -20.63 6.77 11.67
CA LEU A 568 -19.58 6.97 10.67
C LEU A 568 -19.93 6.24 9.37
N ASP A 569 -19.68 6.89 8.24
CA ASP A 569 -19.81 6.27 6.93
C ASP A 569 -18.50 5.58 6.52
N PRO A 570 -18.52 4.27 6.18
CA PRO A 570 -17.33 3.57 5.71
C PRO A 570 -16.91 3.95 4.27
N ALA A 571 -17.71 4.74 3.54
CA ALA A 571 -17.45 5.18 2.17
C ALA A 571 -16.33 6.25 2.00
#